data_AF-K2CUJ1-F1
#
_entry.id   AF-K2CUJ1-F1
#
_cell.length_a   1.000
_cell.length_b   1.000
_cell.length_c   1.000
_cell.angle_alpha   90.00
_cell.angle_beta   90.00
_cell.angle_gamma   90.00
#
_symmetry.space_group_name_H-M   'P 1'
#
loop_
_entity.id
_entity.type
_entity.pdbx_description
1 polymer ?
#
loop_
_entity_poly.entity_id
_entity_poly.type
_entity_poly.pdbx_seq_one_letter_code
_entity_poly.pdbx_strand_id
1 'polypeptide(L)'
;TGMATWQPIAQTALGTLMGSIPPPPVGTVPPAIFVENPQVAQIKKLFMWFWISLIGIILGGVGLIAAAILFIVIVYKSWQLVQHEGVRGTADDMVSRCFIPGWNLYWFFPAFRGLAKEFNEKFDREAIASERINLDLVTWMIICVYGSPITFGVSLIAFLVLWIMYTNKIKNAAIAVILSKK
;
A
#
# COMPACT_ATOMS: atom_id res chain seq x y z
N THR A 1 20.81 33.83 15.89
CA THR A 1 20.94 32.98 14.69
C THR A 1 21.26 31.56 15.15
N GLY A 2 20.37 30.60 14.87
CA GLY A 2 20.60 29.18 15.20
C GLY A 2 21.55 28.53 14.19
N MET A 3 22.23 27.45 14.59
CA MET A 3 23.19 26.74 13.74
C MET A 3 22.52 26.15 12.50
N ALA A 4 23.16 26.32 11.33
CA ALA A 4 22.66 25.86 10.03
C ALA A 4 22.63 24.33 9.89
N THR A 5 23.38 23.61 10.72
CA THR A 5 23.44 22.15 10.74
C THR A 5 23.54 21.69 12.20
N TRP A 6 22.72 20.71 12.60
CA TRP A 6 22.76 20.19 13.96
C TRP A 6 24.06 19.41 14.16
N GLN A 7 24.98 19.96 14.95
CA GLN A 7 26.24 19.30 15.29
C GLN A 7 26.20 18.82 16.75
N PRO A 8 26.76 17.64 17.05
CA PRO A 8 26.90 17.16 18.42
C PRO A 8 27.63 18.21 19.28
N ILE A 9 27.18 18.41 20.52
CA ILE A 9 27.66 19.49 21.39
C ILE A 9 29.18 19.44 21.62
N ALA A 10 29.78 18.25 21.55
CA ALA A 10 31.22 18.02 21.66
C ALA A 10 32.04 18.65 20.50
N GLN A 11 31.42 18.92 19.35
CA GLN A 11 32.04 19.54 18.18
C GLN A 11 31.80 21.06 18.13
N THR A 12 31.06 21.61 19.09
CA THR A 12 30.77 23.05 19.18
C THR A 12 31.76 23.76 20.10
N ALA A 13 31.81 25.10 20.04
CA ALA A 13 32.62 25.91 20.94
C ALA A 13 32.27 25.72 22.45
N LEU A 14 31.11 25.14 22.76
CA LEU A 14 30.70 24.77 24.13
C LEU A 14 31.30 23.44 24.59
N GLY A 15 31.91 22.66 23.70
CA GLY A 15 32.55 21.38 24.01
C GLY A 15 33.72 21.51 24.98
N THR A 16 34.37 22.67 25.05
CA THR A 16 35.49 22.93 25.98
C THR A 16 35.06 23.08 27.44
N LEU A 17 33.77 23.32 27.70
CA LEU A 17 33.20 23.36 29.06
C LEU A 17 32.79 21.97 29.57
N MET A 18 32.75 20.97 28.70
CA MET A 18 32.54 19.57 29.08
C MET A 18 33.87 19.01 29.58
N GLY A 19 34.13 19.14 30.88
CA GLY A 19 35.28 18.49 31.54
C GLY A 19 35.37 17.02 31.14
N SER A 20 36.60 16.50 31.00
CA SER A 20 37.04 15.23 30.39
C SER A 20 36.07 14.02 30.46
N ILE A 21 34.94 14.10 29.76
CA ILE A 21 34.09 12.96 29.48
C ILE A 21 34.72 12.31 28.24
N PRO A 22 35.28 11.10 28.36
CA PRO A 22 35.88 10.41 27.22
C PRO A 22 34.84 10.33 26.09
N PRO A 23 35.26 10.52 24.82
CA PRO A 23 34.34 10.45 23.70
C PRO A 23 33.61 9.10 23.74
N PRO A 24 32.27 9.06 23.59
CA PRO A 24 31.55 7.81 23.56
C PRO A 24 32.15 6.92 22.46
N PRO A 25 32.31 5.60 22.70
CA PRO A 25 32.88 4.69 21.72
C PRO A 25 32.16 4.87 20.38
N VAL A 26 32.93 5.06 19.31
CA VAL A 26 32.43 5.17 17.94
C VAL A 26 31.69 3.88 17.60
N GLY A 27 30.38 3.85 17.87
CA GLY A 27 29.58 2.62 17.82
C GLY A 27 28.36 2.60 18.76
N THR A 28 28.27 3.47 19.76
CA THR A 28 27.10 3.53 20.66
C THR A 28 26.11 4.63 20.29
N VAL A 29 26.03 5.03 19.01
CA VAL A 29 24.79 5.66 18.54
C VAL A 29 23.79 4.50 18.48
N PRO A 30 22.83 4.40 19.41
CA PRO A 30 21.77 3.40 19.25
C PRO A 30 21.20 3.64 17.86
N PRO A 31 21.05 2.59 17.03
CA PRO A 31 20.53 2.77 15.68
C PRO A 31 19.28 3.60 15.81
N ALA A 32 19.24 4.76 15.13
CA ALA A 32 18.11 5.66 15.21
C ALA A 32 16.86 4.78 15.09
N ILE A 33 16.10 4.67 16.18
CA ILE A 33 14.88 3.88 16.17
C ILE A 33 13.99 4.71 15.26
N PHE A 34 14.02 4.40 13.97
CA PHE A 34 13.07 4.93 13.02
C PHE A 34 11.74 4.38 13.53
N VAL A 35 11.03 5.19 14.30
CA VAL A 35 9.66 4.91 14.70
C VAL A 35 8.90 4.86 13.39
N GLU A 36 8.77 3.65 12.85
CA GLU A 36 8.03 3.41 11.63
C GLU A 36 6.62 3.95 11.85
N ASN A 37 6.15 4.76 10.91
CA ASN A 37 4.82 5.36 11.04
C ASN A 37 3.82 4.23 11.30
N PRO A 38 3.03 4.29 12.39
CA PRO A 38 2.17 3.17 12.80
C PRO A 38 1.20 2.74 11.69
N GLN A 39 0.84 3.64 10.77
CA GLN A 39 0.01 3.33 9.61
C GLN A 39 0.74 2.45 8.58
N VAL A 40 2.04 2.67 8.35
CA VAL A 40 2.86 1.84 7.44
C VAL A 40 3.01 0.43 8.02
N ALA A 41 3.26 0.32 9.33
CA ALA A 41 3.34 -0.97 10.01
C ALA A 41 2.03 -1.76 9.92
N GLN A 42 0.88 -1.08 10.08
CA GLN A 42 -0.44 -1.71 9.91
C GLN A 42 -0.66 -2.23 8.48
N ILE A 43 -0.30 -1.44 7.47
CA ILE A 43 -0.42 -1.87 6.06
C ILE A 43 0.51 -3.06 5.81
N LYS A 44 1.78 -3.00 6.21
CA LYS A 44 2.72 -4.12 6.06
C LYS A 44 2.19 -5.39 6.72
N LYS A 45 1.62 -5.29 7.92
CA LYS A 45 1.01 -6.43 8.63
C LYS A 45 -0.19 -7.02 7.87
N LEU A 46 -1.07 -6.17 7.33
CA LEU A 46 -2.21 -6.64 6.51
C LEU A 46 -1.73 -7.39 5.26
N PHE A 47 -0.75 -6.83 4.56
CA PHE A 47 -0.18 -7.48 3.38
C PHE A 47 0.54 -8.78 3.73
N MET A 48 1.27 -8.84 4.85
CA MET A 48 1.90 -10.07 5.33
C MET A 48 0.87 -11.19 5.55
N TRP A 49 -0.24 -10.90 6.23
CA TRP A 49 -1.32 -11.87 6.42
C TRP A 49 -1.98 -12.29 5.11
N PHE A 50 -2.11 -11.36 4.16
CA PHE A 50 -2.61 -11.65 2.81
C PHE A 50 -1.70 -12.64 2.05
N TRP A 51 -0.37 -12.49 2.14
CA TRP A 51 0.54 -13.45 1.52
C TRP A 51 0.51 -14.83 2.19
N ILE A 52 0.38 -14.87 3.52
CA ILE A 52 0.23 -16.13 4.27
C ILE A 52 -1.05 -16.85 3.86
N SER A 53 -2.18 -16.14 3.75
CA SER A 53 -3.43 -16.75 3.31
C SER A 53 -3.37 -17.22 1.86
N LEU A 54 -2.64 -16.52 0.99
CA LEU A 54 -2.44 -16.94 -0.40
C LEU A 54 -1.65 -18.26 -0.49
N ILE A 55 -0.58 -18.43 0.30
CA ILE A 55 0.14 -19.71 0.41
C ILE A 55 -0.78 -20.81 0.96
N GLY A 56 -1.64 -20.46 1.93
CA GLY A 56 -2.66 -21.36 2.49
C GLY A 56 -3.67 -21.88 1.47
N ILE A 57 -3.84 -21.24 0.30
CA ILE A 57 -4.66 -21.77 -0.80
C ILE A 57 -4.01 -23.04 -1.37
N ILE A 58 -2.69 -23.03 -1.55
CA ILE A 58 -1.93 -24.15 -2.15
C ILE A 58 -1.93 -25.37 -1.22
N LEU A 59 -1.91 -25.14 0.10
CA LEU A 59 -1.81 -26.18 1.12
C LEU A 59 -3.14 -26.88 1.48
N GLY A 60 -4.27 -26.43 0.95
CA GLY A 60 -5.57 -27.06 1.25
C GLY A 60 -6.82 -26.25 0.93
N GLY A 61 -6.74 -25.18 0.12
CA GLY A 61 -7.89 -24.41 -0.35
C GLY A 61 -8.57 -23.49 0.67
N VAL A 62 -8.30 -23.67 1.98
CA VAL A 62 -8.93 -22.89 3.08
C VAL A 62 -8.52 -21.40 3.05
N GLY A 63 -7.37 -21.08 2.45
CA GLY A 63 -6.84 -19.71 2.38
C GLY A 63 -7.64 -18.75 1.49
N LEU A 64 -8.51 -19.24 0.59
CA LEU A 64 -9.11 -18.41 -0.46
C LEU A 64 -10.07 -17.37 0.12
N ILE A 65 -10.92 -17.78 1.06
CA ILE A 65 -11.87 -16.88 1.72
C ILE A 65 -11.12 -15.81 2.53
N ALA A 66 -10.11 -16.21 3.30
CA ALA A 66 -9.29 -15.29 4.08
C ALA A 66 -8.54 -14.29 3.18
N ALA A 67 -7.97 -14.74 2.06
CA ALA A 67 -7.30 -13.88 1.09
C ALA A 67 -8.28 -12.87 0.45
N ALA A 68 -9.49 -13.30 0.09
CA ALA A 68 -10.52 -12.42 -0.46
C ALA A 68 -10.92 -11.33 0.54
N ILE A 69 -11.20 -11.68 1.80
CA ILE A 69 -11.57 -10.72 2.85
C ILE A 69 -10.44 -9.71 3.07
N LEU A 70 -9.20 -10.18 3.22
CA LEU A 70 -8.05 -9.30 3.41
C LEU A 70 -7.82 -8.36 2.23
N PHE A 71 -8.03 -8.85 1.00
CA PHE A 71 -7.94 -8.03 -0.20
C PHE A 71 -8.98 -6.91 -0.21
N ILE A 72 -10.23 -7.20 0.17
CA ILE A 72 -11.29 -6.20 0.30
C ILE A 72 -10.93 -5.14 1.35
N VAL A 73 -10.37 -5.55 2.50
CA VAL A 73 -9.90 -4.62 3.55
C VAL A 73 -8.74 -3.74 3.05
N ILE A 74 -7.81 -4.31 2.28
CA ILE A 74 -6.71 -3.55 1.67
C ILE A 74 -7.26 -2.50 0.71
N VAL A 75 -8.21 -2.88 -0.15
CA VAL A 75 -8.87 -1.99 -1.11
C VAL A 75 -9.62 -0.87 -0.38
N TYR A 76 -10.35 -1.21 0.68
CA TYR A 76 -11.05 -0.25 1.53
C TYR A 76 -10.10 0.81 2.11
N LYS A 77 -9.02 0.37 2.76
CA LYS A 77 -8.01 1.29 3.32
C LYS A 77 -7.32 2.11 2.25
N SER A 78 -7.08 1.51 1.09
CA SER A 78 -6.48 2.22 -0.04
C SER A 78 -7.40 3.32 -0.56
N TRP A 79 -8.71 3.07 -0.64
CA TRP A 79 -9.71 4.11 -0.95
C TRP A 79 -9.74 5.22 0.10
N GLN A 80 -9.59 4.91 1.38
CA GLN A 80 -9.51 5.93 2.44
C GLN A 80 -8.29 6.86 2.27
N LEU A 81 -7.16 6.34 1.78
CA LEU A 81 -5.95 7.15 1.56
C LEU A 81 -6.11 8.16 0.43
N VAL A 82 -6.98 7.87 -0.53
CA VAL A 82 -7.12 8.63 -1.77
C VAL A 82 -8.28 9.62 -1.72
N GLN A 83 -9.12 9.59 -0.68
CA GLN A 83 -10.21 10.55 -0.49
C GLN A 83 -9.72 12.01 -0.57
N HIS A 84 -10.30 12.79 -1.49
CA HIS A 84 -10.15 14.24 -1.64
C HIS A 84 -11.45 14.87 -2.16
N GLU A 85 -11.54 16.20 -2.18
CA GLU A 85 -12.68 16.89 -2.79
C GLU A 85 -12.82 16.48 -4.27
N GLY A 86 -14.03 16.09 -4.68
CA GLY A 86 -14.31 15.62 -6.05
C GLY A 86 -13.95 14.16 -6.34
N VAL A 87 -13.60 13.36 -5.32
CA VAL A 87 -13.35 11.90 -5.50
C VAL A 87 -14.59 11.20 -6.05
N ARG A 88 -14.35 10.21 -6.92
CA ARG A 88 -15.39 9.44 -7.62
C ARG A 88 -16.39 8.72 -6.70
N GLY A 89 -16.03 8.46 -5.46
CA GLY A 89 -16.93 7.95 -4.42
C GLY A 89 -16.21 7.54 -3.15
N THR A 90 -16.98 7.34 -2.08
CA THR A 90 -16.42 7.00 -0.76
C THR A 90 -15.92 5.55 -0.73
N ALA A 91 -14.99 5.27 0.18
CA ALA A 91 -14.45 3.92 0.36
C ALA A 91 -15.54 2.87 0.63
N ASP A 92 -16.54 3.22 1.44
CA ASP A 92 -17.70 2.36 1.72
C ASP A 92 -18.50 2.09 0.45
N ASP A 93 -18.77 3.12 -0.36
CA ASP A 93 -19.59 3.01 -1.55
C ASP A 93 -18.92 2.15 -2.63
N MET A 94 -17.61 2.32 -2.82
CA MET A 94 -16.85 1.56 -3.82
C MET A 94 -16.70 0.08 -3.45
N VAL A 95 -16.55 -0.23 -2.16
CA VAL A 95 -16.40 -1.62 -1.69
C VAL A 95 -17.75 -2.32 -1.59
N SER A 96 -18.76 -1.69 -0.98
CA SER A 96 -20.07 -2.31 -0.77
C SER A 96 -20.77 -2.66 -2.08
N ARG A 97 -20.66 -1.81 -3.10
CA ARG A 97 -21.30 -2.05 -4.40
C ARG A 97 -20.69 -3.21 -5.19
N CYS A 98 -19.47 -3.63 -4.88
CA CYS A 98 -18.87 -4.83 -5.45
C CYS A 98 -19.59 -6.13 -5.03
N PHE A 99 -20.37 -6.10 -3.95
CA PHE A 99 -21.13 -7.26 -3.47
C PHE A 99 -22.56 -7.32 -3.97
N ILE A 100 -23.02 -6.34 -4.76
CA ILE A 100 -24.36 -6.35 -5.32
C ILE A 100 -24.45 -7.48 -6.35
N PRO A 101 -25.25 -8.53 -6.10
CA PRO A 101 -25.38 -9.64 -7.04
C PRO A 101 -25.93 -9.13 -8.38
N GLY A 102 -25.38 -9.61 -9.50
CA GLY A 102 -25.80 -9.22 -10.85
C GLY A 102 -25.20 -7.90 -11.36
N TRP A 103 -24.79 -6.99 -10.49
CA TRP A 103 -24.11 -5.73 -10.85
C TRP A 103 -22.65 -5.65 -10.39
N ASN A 104 -22.16 -6.68 -9.70
CA ASN A 104 -20.80 -6.76 -9.19
C ASN A 104 -19.75 -6.42 -10.26
N LEU A 105 -19.79 -7.05 -11.45
CA LEU A 105 -18.83 -6.84 -12.53
C LEU A 105 -18.69 -5.37 -12.91
N TYR A 106 -19.81 -4.66 -13.02
CA TYR A 106 -19.80 -3.23 -13.31
C TYR A 106 -19.05 -2.47 -12.22
N TRP A 107 -19.30 -2.78 -10.94
CA TRP A 107 -18.68 -2.11 -9.79
C TRP A 107 -17.21 -2.46 -9.56
N PHE A 108 -16.72 -3.61 -10.06
CA PHE A 108 -15.29 -3.91 -10.08
C PHE A 108 -14.51 -2.83 -10.88
N PHE A 109 -15.07 -2.28 -11.96
CA PHE A 109 -14.37 -1.24 -12.72
C PHE A 109 -14.16 0.06 -11.91
N PRO A 110 -15.20 0.73 -11.37
CA PRO A 110 -15.01 1.85 -10.46
C PRO A 110 -14.13 1.51 -9.25
N ALA A 111 -14.33 0.36 -8.61
CA ALA A 111 -13.66 0.04 -7.36
C ALA A 111 -12.16 -0.22 -7.51
N PHE A 112 -11.72 -0.91 -8.58
CA PHE A 112 -10.31 -1.26 -8.79
C PHE A 112 -9.64 -0.33 -9.80
N ARG A 113 -10.23 -0.17 -11.00
CA ARG A 113 -9.65 0.71 -12.04
C ARG A 113 -9.75 2.17 -11.64
N GLY A 114 -10.86 2.57 -10.98
CA GLY A 114 -10.99 3.91 -10.41
C GLY A 114 -9.94 4.17 -9.33
N LEU A 115 -9.73 3.23 -8.39
CA LEU A 115 -8.70 3.37 -7.36
C LEU A 115 -7.30 3.60 -7.93
N ALA A 116 -6.91 2.81 -8.95
CA ALA A 116 -5.63 2.98 -9.62
C ALA A 116 -5.48 4.37 -10.29
N LYS A 117 -6.55 4.86 -10.91
CA LYS A 117 -6.58 6.20 -11.52
C LYS A 117 -6.40 7.28 -10.47
N GLU A 118 -7.14 7.20 -9.37
CA GLU A 118 -7.10 8.19 -8.29
C GLU A 118 -5.73 8.20 -7.58
N PHE A 119 -5.07 7.05 -7.41
CA PHE A 119 -3.68 7.01 -6.95
C PHE A 119 -2.71 7.72 -7.91
N ASN A 120 -2.86 7.49 -9.21
CA ASN A 120 -2.01 8.15 -10.21
C ASN A 120 -2.23 9.67 -10.21
N GLU A 121 -3.48 10.12 -10.20
CA GLU A 121 -3.82 11.55 -10.11
C GLU A 121 -3.28 12.17 -8.82
N LYS A 122 -3.38 11.45 -7.70
CA LYS A 122 -2.81 11.90 -6.43
C LYS A 122 -1.30 12.03 -6.50
N PHE A 123 -0.61 11.07 -7.11
CA PHE A 123 0.81 11.18 -7.31
C PHE A 123 1.22 12.31 -8.25
N ASP A 124 0.38 12.65 -9.24
CA ASP A 124 0.61 13.79 -10.12
C ASP A 124 0.42 15.10 -9.35
N ARG A 125 -0.61 15.18 -8.48
CA ARG A 125 -0.89 16.35 -7.65
C ARG A 125 0.17 16.60 -6.57
N GLU A 126 0.63 15.54 -5.91
CA GLU A 126 1.61 15.61 -4.81
C GLU A 126 3.07 15.42 -5.30
N ALA A 127 3.30 15.33 -6.62
CA ALA A 127 4.61 15.10 -7.25
C ALA A 127 5.40 13.91 -6.65
N ILE A 128 4.70 12.84 -6.28
CA ILE A 128 5.29 11.66 -5.65
C ILE A 128 5.98 10.81 -6.72
N ALA A 129 7.30 10.62 -6.55
CA ALA A 129 8.12 9.73 -7.35
C ALA A 129 7.84 8.25 -6.99
N SER A 130 6.69 7.75 -7.42
CA SER A 130 6.29 6.34 -7.31
C SER A 130 5.82 5.81 -8.66
N GLU A 131 5.98 4.51 -8.88
CA GLU A 131 5.57 3.86 -10.11
C GLU A 131 4.05 3.99 -10.31
N ARG A 132 3.64 4.53 -11.47
CA ARG A 132 2.23 4.66 -11.82
C ARG A 132 1.59 3.29 -12.05
N ILE A 133 0.35 3.14 -11.63
CA ILE A 133 -0.42 1.91 -11.82
C ILE A 133 -1.02 1.94 -13.23
N ASN A 134 -0.61 1.02 -14.09
CA ASN A 134 -1.20 0.90 -15.43
C ASN A 134 -2.66 0.46 -15.32
N LEU A 135 -3.57 1.22 -15.93
CA LEU A 135 -5.02 0.96 -15.89
C LEU A 135 -5.43 -0.28 -16.71
N ASP A 136 -4.66 -0.63 -17.74
CA ASP A 136 -4.92 -1.81 -18.56
C ASP A 136 -4.67 -3.08 -17.77
N LEU A 137 -3.66 -3.09 -16.89
CA LEU A 137 -3.40 -4.20 -15.96
C LEU A 137 -4.66 -4.53 -15.13
N VAL A 138 -5.30 -3.51 -14.58
CA VAL A 138 -6.52 -3.68 -13.75
C VAL A 138 -7.69 -4.16 -14.60
N THR A 139 -7.76 -3.71 -15.85
CA THR A 139 -8.81 -4.08 -16.79
C THR A 139 -8.70 -5.54 -17.19
N TRP A 140 -7.50 -5.98 -17.57
CA TRP A 140 -7.21 -7.39 -17.85
C TRP A 140 -7.45 -8.27 -16.63
N MET A 141 -7.11 -7.80 -15.43
CA MET A 141 -7.40 -8.54 -14.19
C MET A 141 -8.91 -8.80 -14.03
N ILE A 142 -9.76 -7.80 -14.25
CA ILE A 142 -11.22 -7.92 -14.16
C ILE A 142 -11.76 -8.83 -15.27
N ILE A 143 -11.25 -8.70 -16.50
CA ILE A 143 -11.67 -9.57 -17.61
C ILE A 143 -11.28 -11.03 -17.33
N CYS A 144 -10.09 -11.30 -16.80
CA CYS A 144 -9.62 -12.65 -16.53
C CYS A 144 -10.42 -13.36 -15.43
N VAL A 145 -10.85 -12.66 -14.37
CA VAL A 145 -11.66 -13.28 -13.30
C VAL A 145 -13.06 -13.66 -13.80
N TYR A 146 -13.71 -12.79 -14.57
CA TYR A 146 -15.05 -13.05 -15.11
C TYR A 146 -15.07 -13.89 -16.39
N GLY A 147 -13.95 -13.94 -17.12
CA GLY A 147 -13.76 -14.86 -18.25
C GLY A 147 -13.41 -16.28 -17.81
N SER A 148 -13.12 -16.50 -16.51
CA SER A 148 -12.74 -17.82 -16.00
C SER A 148 -13.83 -18.89 -16.11
N PRO A 149 -15.13 -18.59 -15.92
CA PRO A 149 -16.19 -19.57 -16.15
C PRO A 149 -16.29 -19.97 -17.64
N ILE A 150 -16.00 -19.05 -18.56
CA ILE A 150 -16.09 -19.28 -20.01
C ILE A 150 -14.91 -20.12 -20.50
N THR A 151 -13.72 -19.88 -19.94
CA THR A 151 -12.47 -20.57 -20.33
C THR A 151 -12.19 -21.83 -19.51
N PHE A 152 -13.18 -22.35 -18.78
CA PHE A 152 -13.03 -23.49 -17.87
C PHE A 152 -11.83 -23.35 -16.89
N GLY A 153 -11.60 -22.14 -16.39
CA GLY A 153 -10.58 -21.86 -15.39
C GLY A 153 -9.18 -21.54 -15.93
N VAL A 154 -8.93 -21.61 -17.25
CA VAL A 154 -7.61 -21.25 -17.80
C VAL A 154 -7.26 -19.79 -17.51
N SER A 155 -8.21 -18.87 -17.65
CA SER A 155 -7.97 -17.45 -17.34
C SER A 155 -7.83 -17.16 -15.84
N LEU A 156 -8.13 -18.13 -14.96
CA LEU A 156 -7.94 -17.98 -13.51
C LEU A 156 -6.45 -17.89 -13.15
N ILE A 157 -5.58 -18.60 -13.88
CA ILE A 157 -4.13 -18.53 -13.68
C ILE A 157 -3.62 -17.12 -14.01
N ALA A 158 -4.04 -16.58 -15.15
CA ALA A 158 -3.70 -15.22 -15.55
C ALA A 158 -4.24 -14.18 -14.55
N PHE A 159 -5.47 -14.38 -14.06
CA PHE A 159 -6.04 -13.54 -13.01
C PHE A 159 -5.18 -13.55 -11.74
N LEU A 160 -4.75 -14.71 -11.25
CA LEU A 160 -3.92 -14.79 -10.04
C LEU A 160 -2.61 -14.00 -10.18
N VAL A 161 -1.94 -14.10 -11.33
CA VAL A 161 -0.71 -13.34 -11.60
C VAL A 161 -0.98 -11.84 -11.59
N LEU A 162 -2.01 -11.39 -12.33
CA LEU A 162 -2.37 -9.97 -12.39
C LEU A 162 -2.83 -9.43 -11.04
N TRP A 163 -3.52 -10.24 -10.25
CA TRP A 163 -3.96 -9.90 -8.90
C TRP A 163 -2.79 -9.70 -7.94
N ILE A 164 -1.78 -10.58 -7.99
CA ILE A 164 -0.53 -10.45 -7.22
C ILE A 164 0.22 -9.16 -7.63
N MET A 165 0.35 -8.91 -8.93
CA MET A 165 1.01 -7.70 -9.46
C MET A 165 0.28 -6.43 -9.00
N TYR A 166 -1.05 -6.39 -9.15
CA TYR A 166 -1.88 -5.27 -8.74
C TYR A 166 -1.75 -4.99 -7.23
N THR A 167 -1.86 -6.03 -6.42
CA THR A 167 -1.80 -5.92 -4.96
C THR A 167 -0.45 -5.38 -4.49
N ASN A 168 0.66 -5.83 -5.10
CA ASN A 168 1.99 -5.27 -4.83
C ASN A 168 2.11 -3.78 -5.24
N LYS A 169 1.55 -3.39 -6.39
CA LYS A 169 1.53 -1.99 -6.83
C LYS A 169 0.74 -1.12 -5.87
N ILE A 170 -0.44 -1.57 -5.42
CA ILE A 170 -1.26 -0.86 -4.43
C ILE A 170 -0.52 -0.72 -3.08
N LYS A 171 0.18 -1.77 -2.63
CA LYS A 171 1.01 -1.70 -1.41
C LYS A 171 2.05 -0.58 -1.50
N ASN A 172 2.84 -0.60 -2.57
CA ASN A 172 3.90 0.38 -2.77
C ASN A 172 3.31 1.79 -2.90
N ALA A 173 2.18 1.92 -3.58
CA ALA A 173 1.48 3.18 -3.72
C ALA A 173 0.97 3.74 -2.39
N ALA A 174 0.31 2.91 -1.58
CA ALA A 174 -0.20 3.30 -0.28
C ALA A 174 0.92 3.74 0.67
N ILE A 175 2.06 3.02 0.67
CA ILE A 175 3.24 3.38 1.48
C ILE A 175 3.81 4.73 1.01
N ALA A 176 3.95 4.94 -0.29
CA ALA A 176 4.46 6.20 -0.84
C ALA A 176 3.59 7.40 -0.45
N VAL A 177 2.26 7.27 -0.53
CA VAL A 177 1.31 8.31 -0.09
C VAL A 177 1.38 8.58 1.42
N ILE A 178 1.62 7.57 2.25
CA ILE A 178 1.72 7.79 3.70
C ILE A 178 3.03 8.49 4.05
N LEU A 179 4.11 8.19 3.33
CA LEU A 179 5.41 8.83 3.54
C LEU A 179 5.46 10.27 3.02
N SER A 180 4.69 10.61 1.98
CA SER A 180 4.61 11.98 1.44
C SER A 180 3.88 12.96 2.36
N LYS A 181 2.99 12.48 3.24
CA LYS A 181 2.24 13.31 4.21
C LYS A 181 3.07 13.78 5.42
N LYS A 182 4.40 13.75 5.35
CA LYS A 182 5.30 14.27 6.40
C LYS A 182 5.53 15.77 6.21
#